data_AF-A0A4U2FB40-F1
#
_entry.id   AF-A0A4U2FB40-F1
#
_cell.length_a   1.000
_cell.length_b   1.000
_cell.length_c   1.000
_cell.angle_alpha   90.00
_cell.angle_beta   90.00
_cell.angle_gamma   90.00
#
_symmetry.space_group_name_H-M   'P 1'
#
loop_
_entity.id
_entity.type
_entity.pdbx_description
1 polymer ?
#
loop_
_entity_poly.entity_id
_entity_poly.type
_entity_poly.pdbx_seq_one_letter_code
_entity_poly.pdbx_strand_id
1 'polypeptide(L)'
;MDELYAIGNQNASDIDTLFGEVDRLDTRIDQTQALNAATVNARPMVTNGMTAFGAGVGYADSEAALAIDVAHSFEDTGWSASGTVAASSDDSVLGVGVQYAF
;
A
#
# COMPACT_ATOMS: atom_id res chain seq x y z
N MET A 1 15.35 -38.83 -27.23
CA MET A 1 13.89 -38.59 -27.32
C MET A 1 13.33 -38.41 -25.91
N ASP A 2 13.54 -39.35 -24.99
CA ASP A 2 13.06 -39.26 -23.60
C ASP A 2 13.52 -38.01 -22.83
N GLU A 3 14.77 -37.60 -23.01
CA GLU A 3 15.33 -36.39 -22.38
C GLU A 3 14.66 -35.09 -22.89
N LEU A 4 14.30 -35.06 -24.18
CA LEU A 4 13.59 -33.93 -24.78
C LEU A 4 12.14 -33.84 -24.29
N TYR A 5 11.49 -34.99 -24.09
CA TYR A 5 10.16 -35.07 -23.47
C TYR A 5 10.18 -34.65 -21.99
N ALA A 6 11.21 -35.06 -21.24
CA ALA A 6 11.37 -34.66 -19.84
C ALA A 6 11.57 -33.14 -19.70
N ILE A 7 12.40 -32.53 -20.55
CA ILE A 7 12.60 -31.08 -20.59
C ILE A 7 11.30 -30.36 -20.99
N GLY A 8 10.54 -30.88 -21.97
CA GLY A 8 9.25 -30.32 -22.37
C GLY A 8 8.23 -30.29 -21.23
N ASN A 9 8.15 -31.37 -20.44
CA ASN A 9 7.25 -31.44 -19.28
C ASN A 9 7.70 -30.50 -18.15
N GLN A 10 9.00 -30.38 -17.90
CA GLN A 10 9.54 -29.45 -16.91
C GLN A 10 9.22 -28.00 -17.31
N ASN A 11 9.47 -27.63 -18.56
CA ASN A 11 9.17 -26.30 -19.08
C ASN A 11 7.67 -25.96 -18.94
N ALA A 12 6.78 -26.92 -19.19
CA ALA A 12 5.34 -26.70 -19.01
C ALA A 12 4.97 -26.42 -17.55
N SER A 13 5.56 -27.17 -16.60
CA SER A 13 5.35 -26.97 -15.16
C SER A 13 5.91 -25.63 -14.68
N ASP A 14 7.08 -25.23 -15.19
CA ASP A 14 7.72 -23.97 -14.84
C ASP A 14 6.91 -22.78 -15.37
N ILE A 15 6.37 -22.89 -16.59
CA ILE A 15 5.49 -21.89 -17.19
C ILE A 15 4.21 -21.71 -16.38
N ASP A 16 3.57 -22.80 -15.95
CA ASP A 16 2.36 -22.74 -15.11
C ASP A 16 2.63 -22.03 -13.77
N THR A 17 3.77 -22.35 -13.15
CA THR A 17 4.23 -21.70 -11.92
C THR A 17 4.46 -20.20 -12.14
N LEU A 18 5.08 -19.82 -13.26
CA LEU A 18 5.35 -18.43 -13.61
C LEU A 18 4.05 -17.64 -13.85
N PHE A 19 3.07 -18.21 -14.54
CA PHE A 19 1.78 -17.55 -14.72
C PHE A 19 1.05 -17.35 -13.38
N GLY A 20 1.07 -18.35 -12.50
CA GLY A 20 0.52 -18.20 -11.15
C GLY A 20 1.21 -17.11 -10.33
N GLU A 21 2.54 -16.96 -10.46
CA GLU A 21 3.27 -15.88 -9.79
C GLU A 21 2.97 -14.51 -10.41
N VAL A 22 2.76 -14.43 -11.73
CA VAL A 22 2.35 -13.18 -12.41
C VAL A 22 0.99 -12.71 -11.90
N ASP A 23 0.00 -13.61 -11.80
CA ASP A 23 -1.33 -13.26 -11.27
C ASP A 23 -1.25 -12.78 -9.81
N ARG A 24 -0.41 -13.46 -9.00
CA ARG A 24 -0.14 -13.05 -7.62
C ARG A 24 0.49 -11.66 -7.54
N LEU A 25 1.45 -11.35 -8.44
CA LEU A 25 2.10 -10.05 -8.49
C LEU A 25 1.13 -8.94 -8.94
N ASP A 26 0.26 -9.22 -9.90
CA ASP A 26 -0.77 -8.30 -10.37
C ASP A 26 -1.71 -7.89 -9.22
N THR A 27 -2.22 -8.88 -8.47
CA THR A 27 -3.03 -8.64 -7.27
C THR A 27 -2.28 -7.79 -6.24
N ARG A 28 -0.99 -8.05 -5.99
CA ARG A 28 -0.19 -7.25 -5.06
C ARG A 28 0.05 -5.82 -5.53
N ILE A 29 0.15 -5.61 -6.85
CA ILE A 29 0.29 -4.28 -7.44
C ILE A 29 -1.01 -3.49 -7.22
N ASP A 30 -2.17 -4.09 -7.47
CA ASP A 30 -3.46 -3.45 -7.23
C ASP A 30 -3.67 -3.13 -5.74
N GLN A 31 -3.35 -4.06 -4.85
CA GLN A 31 -3.35 -3.82 -3.40
C GLN A 31 -2.50 -2.62 -3.02
N THR A 32 -1.27 -2.54 -3.57
CA THR A 32 -0.36 -1.42 -3.30
C THR A 32 -0.94 -0.09 -3.79
N GLN A 33 -1.57 -0.07 -4.97
CA GLN A 33 -2.21 1.13 -5.50
C GLN A 33 -3.42 1.56 -4.65
N ALA A 34 -4.27 0.61 -4.26
CA ALA A 34 -5.42 0.85 -3.38
C ALA A 34 -4.95 1.40 -2.02
N LEU A 35 -3.94 0.79 -1.40
CA LEU A 35 -3.34 1.23 -0.13
C LEU A 35 -2.78 2.65 -0.21
N ASN A 36 -2.11 2.99 -1.32
CA ASN A 36 -1.61 4.34 -1.56
C ASN A 36 -2.75 5.36 -1.67
N ALA A 37 -3.78 5.05 -2.47
CA ALA A 37 -4.95 5.93 -2.60
C ALA A 37 -5.67 6.12 -1.24
N ALA A 38 -5.86 5.04 -0.48
CA ALA A 38 -6.44 5.10 0.85
C ALA A 38 -5.61 6.00 1.79
N THR A 39 -4.30 5.79 1.83
CA THR A 39 -3.36 6.54 2.69
C THR A 39 -3.36 8.02 2.35
N VAL A 40 -3.25 8.38 1.07
CA VAL A 40 -3.22 9.79 0.64
C VAL A 40 -4.52 10.50 1.04
N ASN A 41 -5.67 9.85 0.85
CA ASN A 41 -6.97 10.43 1.20
C ASN A 41 -7.22 10.44 2.72
N ALA A 42 -6.56 9.57 3.50
CA ALA A 42 -6.66 9.56 4.95
C ALA A 42 -5.84 10.68 5.60
N ARG A 43 -4.84 11.28 4.93
CA ARG A 43 -3.94 12.26 5.55
C ARG A 43 -4.68 13.52 6.00
N PRO A 44 -4.75 13.81 7.31
CA PRO A 44 -5.38 15.02 7.79
C PRO A 44 -4.45 16.22 7.64
N MET A 45 -5.03 17.39 7.37
CA MET A 45 -4.30 18.66 7.42
C MET A 45 -4.30 19.19 8.85
N VAL A 46 -3.11 19.49 9.37
CA VAL A 46 -2.93 20.11 10.69
C VAL A 46 -2.30 21.48 10.54
N THR A 47 -2.68 22.40 11.42
CA THR A 47 -2.03 23.71 11.55
C THR A 47 -1.93 24.09 13.02
N ASN A 48 -0.89 24.81 13.35
CA ASN A 48 -0.59 25.45 14.63
C ASN A 48 -1.18 24.78 15.88
N GLY A 49 -0.54 23.74 16.41
CA GLY A 49 -0.94 23.09 17.67
C GLY A 49 -2.06 22.04 17.54
N MET A 50 -2.73 21.94 16.38
CA MET A 50 -3.85 21.01 16.22
C MET A 50 -3.39 19.55 16.05
N THR A 51 -4.13 18.66 16.71
CA THR A 51 -4.17 17.22 16.38
C THR A 51 -5.39 16.94 15.51
N ALA A 52 -5.21 16.13 14.47
CA ALA A 52 -6.29 15.69 13.62
C ALA A 52 -6.19 14.20 13.30
N PHE A 53 -7.34 13.58 13.07
CA PHE A 53 -7.47 12.21 12.61
C PHE A 53 -8.12 12.21 11.23
N GLY A 54 -7.71 11.29 10.38
CA GLY A 54 -8.33 11.10 9.07
C GLY A 54 -8.51 9.62 8.75
N ALA A 55 -9.44 9.37 7.84
CA ALA A 55 -9.76 8.04 7.34
C ALA A 55 -9.97 8.13 5.84
N GLY A 56 -9.49 7.13 5.10
CA GLY A 56 -9.53 7.12 3.65
C GLY A 56 -9.72 5.71 3.12
N VAL A 57 -10.40 5.60 1.99
CA VAL A 57 -10.54 4.35 1.24
C VAL A 57 -9.87 4.49 -0.12
N GLY A 58 -9.39 3.38 -0.64
CA GLY A 58 -8.77 3.29 -1.95
C GLY A 58 -9.22 2.03 -2.66
N TYR A 59 -9.24 2.10 -3.99
CA TYR A 59 -9.69 1.02 -4.85
C TYR A 59 -8.82 0.99 -6.11
N ALA A 60 -8.39 -0.20 -6.51
CA ALA A 60 -7.65 -0.45 -7.74
C ALA A 60 -8.04 -1.84 -8.27
N ASP A 61 -8.57 -1.87 -9.49
CA ASP A 61 -9.19 -3.03 -10.15
C ASP A 61 -10.02 -3.96 -9.25
N SER A 62 -9.47 -5.07 -8.74
CA SER A 62 -10.18 -6.01 -7.86
C SER A 62 -9.94 -5.79 -6.36
N GLU A 63 -9.11 -4.83 -5.98
CA GLU A 63 -8.61 -4.65 -4.62
C GLU A 63 -9.08 -3.35 -3.98
N ALA A 64 -9.43 -3.44 -2.70
CA ALA A 64 -9.87 -2.31 -1.88
C ALA A 64 -9.01 -2.20 -0.62
N ALA A 65 -8.82 -0.97 -0.15
CA ALA A 65 -8.04 -0.68 1.05
C ALA A 65 -8.71 0.41 1.90
N LEU A 66 -8.42 0.35 3.20
CA LEU A 66 -8.79 1.36 4.20
C LEU A 66 -7.52 1.86 4.89
N ALA A 67 -7.46 3.16 5.17
CA ALA A 67 -6.40 3.78 5.95
C ALA A 67 -6.97 4.67 7.05
N ILE A 68 -6.26 4.72 8.17
CA ILE A 68 -6.47 5.64 9.29
C ILE A 68 -5.16 6.37 9.54
N ASP A 69 -5.23 7.67 9.76
CA ASP A 69 -4.07 8.53 9.99
C ASP A 69 -4.33 9.47 11.17
N VAL A 70 -3.26 9.81 11.89
CA VAL A 70 -3.23 10.83 12.93
C VAL A 70 -2.06 11.76 12.67
N ALA A 71 -2.30 13.06 12.75
CA ALA A 71 -1.25 14.07 12.67
C ALA A 71 -1.37 15.09 13.80
N HIS A 72 -0.23 15.68 14.17
CA HIS A 72 -0.14 16.76 15.14
C HIS A 72 0.81 17.84 14.64
N SER A 73 0.39 19.11 14.69
CA SER A 73 1.25 20.27 14.48
C SER A 73 1.73 20.81 15.82
N PHE A 74 3.01 21.16 15.93
CA PHE A 74 3.57 21.75 17.14
C PHE A 74 3.45 23.29 17.08
N GLU A 75 2.82 23.86 18.10
CA GLU A 75 2.48 25.28 18.20
C GLU A 75 3.68 26.21 17.94
N ASP A 76 3.47 27.20 17.06
CA ASP A 76 4.44 28.23 16.66
C ASP A 76 5.81 27.72 16.16
N THR A 77 5.91 26.44 15.81
CA THR A 77 7.18 25.85 15.34
C THR A 77 7.29 25.70 13.83
N GLY A 78 6.16 25.70 13.11
CA GLY A 78 6.09 25.27 11.71
C GLY A 78 6.24 23.76 11.49
N TRP A 79 6.53 22.97 12.53
CA TRP A 79 6.69 21.52 12.45
C TRP A 79 5.38 20.77 12.67
N SER A 80 5.25 19.63 12.01
CA SER A 80 4.21 18.63 12.27
C SER A 80 4.75 17.21 12.16
N ALA A 81 4.07 16.27 12.80
CA ALA A 81 4.34 14.84 12.70
C ALA A 81 3.04 14.09 12.39
N SER A 82 3.13 12.97 11.67
CA SER A 82 1.99 12.13 11.33
C SER A 82 2.32 10.64 11.40
N GLY A 83 1.29 9.82 11.55
CA GLY A 83 1.36 8.38 11.58
C GLY A 83 0.15 7.75 10.91
N THR A 84 0.38 6.83 9.99
CA THR A 84 -0.65 6.17 9.18
C THR A 84 -0.59 4.65 9.39
N VAL A 85 -1.76 4.02 9.46
CA VAL A 85 -1.93 2.57 9.27
C VAL A 85 -2.94 2.37 8.14
N ALA A 86 -2.59 1.52 7.17
CA ALA A 86 -3.50 1.13 6.10
C ALA A 86 -3.50 -0.37 5.91
N ALA A 87 -4.64 -0.92 5.50
CA ALA A 87 -4.83 -2.35 5.28
C ALA A 87 -5.70 -2.60 4.05
N SER A 88 -5.37 -3.66 3.31
CA SER A 88 -6.22 -4.32 2.32
C SER A 88 -6.61 -5.71 2.84
N SER A 89 -7.15 -6.57 1.98
CA SER A 89 -7.62 -7.92 2.32
C SER A 89 -6.58 -8.73 3.11
N ASP A 90 -5.32 -8.77 2.63
CA ASP A 90 -4.25 -9.61 3.21
C ASP A 90 -2.93 -8.86 3.45
N ASP A 91 -2.89 -7.54 3.21
CA ASP A 91 -1.68 -6.73 3.38
C ASP A 91 -1.94 -5.51 4.27
N SER A 92 -0.90 -5.06 4.97
CA SER A 92 -0.97 -3.87 5.80
C SER A 92 0.34 -3.09 5.77
N VAL A 93 0.22 -1.78 5.77
CA VAL A 93 1.37 -0.86 5.78
C VAL A 93 1.24 0.14 6.92
N LEU A 94 2.38 0.47 7.51
CA LEU A 94 2.50 1.47 8.56
C LEU A 94 3.53 2.51 8.13
N GLY A 95 3.24 3.78 8.38
CA GLY A 95 4.12 4.89 8.05
C GLY A 95 4.11 5.95 9.13
N VAL A 96 5.24 6.64 9.29
CA VAL A 96 5.36 7.85 10.10
C VAL A 96 6.10 8.92 9.31
N GLY A 97 5.82 10.19 9.59
CA GLY A 97 6.45 11.30 8.89
C GLY A 97 6.55 12.55 9.74
N VAL A 98 7.45 13.44 9.35
CA VAL A 98 7.58 14.79 9.89
C VAL A 98 7.62 15.79 8.74
N GLN A 99 7.08 16.98 8.95
CA GLN A 99 6.93 18.00 7.92
C GLN A 99 7.23 19.37 8.53
N TYR A 100 7.77 20.28 7.72
CA TYR A 100 8.03 21.67 8.10
C TYR A 100 7.37 22.62 7.09
N ALA A 101 6.60 23.58 7.60
CA ALA A 101 5.95 24.64 6.83
C ALA A 101 6.56 26.00 7.22
N PHE A 102 7.00 26.78 6.23
CA PHE A 102 7.63 28.10 6.36
C PHE A 102 6.67 29.25 6.05
#